data_AF-A0A7W0R8Z5-F1
#
_entry.id   AF-A0A7W0R8Z5-F1
#
_cell.length_a   1.000
_cell.length_b   1.000
_cell.length_c   1.000
_cell.angle_alpha   90.00
_cell.angle_beta   90.00
_cell.angle_gamma   90.00
#
_symmetry.space_group_name_H-M   'P 1'
#
loop_
_entity.id
_entity.type
_entity.pdbx_description
1 polymer ?
#
loop_
_entity_poly.entity_id
_entity_poly.type
_entity_poly.pdbx_seq_one_letter_code
_entity_poly.pdbx_strand_id
1 'polypeptide(L)'
;MKSAERHKLKENEFARSFAHARGVIATRRSDISRILIGVVVIAAVIAGYSVWRQSRNAKANAAMAAGLAIYEAPVMVAAPPAPGSPMPVQQTGTYATEQAKLEAALPKLLEAASTYPNTDAGIVARYYAASALASLGRYPEAEQRFQEVVDKAGSRIYARTGRLGMADAQVAQGKFDHAIMIYREMSADASSAVPPDGVLMELGRTYLRAGRKDEAARAFTRIVDEFPQSAYVTDARRELAEAKKS
;
A
#
# COMPACT_ATOMS: atom_id res chain seq x y z
N MET A 1 -22.62 -74.90 10.54
CA MET A 1 -22.12 -74.68 9.17
C MET A 1 -22.19 -73.22 8.66
N LYS A 2 -22.55 -72.18 9.45
CA LYS A 2 -22.82 -70.82 8.90
C LYS A 2 -21.69 -69.78 8.98
N SER A 3 -20.53 -70.09 9.58
CA SER A 3 -19.43 -69.10 9.75
C SER A 3 -18.38 -69.16 8.62
N ALA A 4 -18.03 -70.37 8.17
CA ALA A 4 -17.01 -70.57 7.13
C ALA A 4 -17.44 -70.06 5.74
N GLU A 5 -18.73 -70.12 5.40
CA GLU A 5 -19.25 -69.59 4.13
C GLU A 5 -19.27 -68.05 4.10
N ARG A 6 -19.65 -67.40 5.22
CA ARG A 6 -19.69 -65.94 5.31
C ARG A 6 -18.32 -65.29 5.18
N HIS A 7 -17.27 -65.96 5.66
CA HIS A 7 -15.90 -65.47 5.53
C HIS A 7 -15.40 -65.56 4.08
N LYS A 8 -15.73 -66.64 3.35
CA LYS A 8 -15.39 -66.83 1.93
C LYS A 8 -16.12 -65.88 1.00
N LEU A 9 -17.33 -65.44 1.37
CA LEU A 9 -18.10 -64.44 0.63
C LEU A 9 -17.46 -63.04 0.75
N LYS A 10 -17.03 -62.63 1.95
CA LYS A 10 -16.34 -61.35 2.16
C LYS A 10 -14.97 -61.27 1.46
N GLU A 11 -14.23 -62.38 1.47
CA GLU A 11 -12.94 -62.49 0.80
C GLU A 11 -13.07 -62.40 -0.74
N ASN A 12 -14.15 -62.98 -1.30
CA ASN A 12 -14.46 -62.88 -2.72
C ASN A 12 -14.97 -61.49 -3.15
N GLU A 13 -15.68 -60.77 -2.28
CA GLU A 13 -16.18 -59.43 -2.59
C GLU A 13 -15.03 -58.41 -2.66
N PHE A 14 -14.07 -58.51 -1.73
CA PHE A 14 -12.85 -57.69 -1.76
C PHE A 14 -11.96 -58.05 -2.95
N ALA A 15 -11.80 -59.35 -3.25
CA ALA A 15 -11.06 -59.83 -4.41
C ALA A 15 -11.70 -59.41 -5.75
N ARG A 16 -13.04 -59.44 -5.86
CA ARG A 16 -13.78 -58.95 -7.04
C ARG A 16 -13.68 -57.44 -7.20
N SER A 17 -13.71 -56.69 -6.09
CA SER A 17 -13.52 -55.23 -6.09
C SER A 17 -12.10 -54.85 -6.55
N PHE A 18 -11.08 -55.59 -6.10
CA PHE A 18 -9.69 -55.42 -6.55
C PHE A 18 -9.48 -55.86 -8.01
N ALA A 19 -10.15 -56.92 -8.46
CA ALA A 19 -10.10 -57.38 -9.84
C ALA A 19 -10.79 -56.40 -10.82
N HIS A 20 -11.94 -55.84 -10.43
CA HIS A 20 -12.62 -54.79 -11.21
C HIS A 20 -11.82 -53.49 -11.24
N ALA A 21 -11.21 -53.09 -10.10
CA ALA A 21 -10.29 -51.95 -10.06
C ALA A 21 -9.09 -52.16 -10.99
N ARG A 22 -8.46 -53.34 -10.97
CA ARG A 22 -7.37 -53.67 -11.92
C ARG A 22 -7.81 -53.67 -13.38
N GLY A 23 -9.01 -54.15 -13.70
CA GLY A 23 -9.53 -54.17 -15.07
C GLY A 23 -9.76 -52.77 -15.65
N VAL A 24 -10.35 -51.86 -14.88
CA VAL A 24 -10.58 -50.46 -15.28
C VAL A 24 -9.28 -49.65 -15.32
N ILE A 25 -8.36 -49.90 -14.38
CA ILE A 25 -7.03 -49.28 -14.34
C ILE A 25 -6.15 -49.78 -15.50
N ALA A 26 -6.29 -51.04 -15.93
CA ALA A 26 -5.53 -51.60 -17.05
C ALA A 26 -6.02 -51.08 -18.41
N THR A 27 -7.34 -50.92 -18.60
CA THR A 27 -7.91 -50.37 -19.86
C THR A 27 -7.73 -48.86 -19.99
N ARG A 28 -7.74 -48.11 -18.88
CA ARG A 28 -7.51 -46.65 -18.87
C ARG A 28 -6.10 -46.27 -18.43
N ARG A 29 -5.14 -47.20 -18.40
CA ARG A 29 -3.78 -46.96 -17.88
C ARG A 29 -3.07 -45.84 -18.63
N SER A 30 -3.25 -45.77 -19.95
CA SER A 30 -2.74 -44.68 -20.81
C SER A 30 -3.37 -43.34 -20.47
N ASP A 31 -4.69 -43.27 -20.28
CA ASP A 31 -5.40 -42.03 -19.96
C ASP A 31 -5.10 -41.56 -18.53
N ILE A 32 -5.02 -42.47 -17.56
CA ILE A 32 -4.61 -42.16 -16.17
C ILE A 32 -3.17 -41.64 -16.15
N SER A 33 -2.25 -42.24 -16.93
CA SER A 33 -0.87 -41.76 -17.03
C SER A 33 -0.77 -40.36 -17.63
N ARG A 34 -1.55 -40.04 -18.67
CA ARG A 34 -1.63 -38.69 -19.27
C ARG A 34 -2.15 -37.66 -18.28
N ILE A 35 -3.19 -38.01 -17.51
CA ILE A 35 -3.73 -37.15 -16.45
C ILE A 35 -2.68 -36.91 -15.37
N LEU A 36 -1.99 -37.97 -14.90
CA LEU A 36 -0.94 -37.84 -13.88
C LEU A 36 0.24 -36.99 -14.37
N ILE A 37 0.69 -37.20 -15.61
CA ILE A 37 1.73 -36.35 -16.23
C ILE A 37 1.25 -34.90 -16.31
N GLY A 38 0.00 -34.67 -16.74
CA GLY A 38 -0.60 -33.33 -16.76
C GLY A 38 -0.60 -32.66 -15.39
N VAL A 39 -0.99 -33.38 -14.34
CA VAL A 39 -0.97 -32.88 -12.95
C VAL A 39 0.45 -32.54 -12.50
N VAL A 40 1.44 -33.40 -12.80
CA VAL A 40 2.85 -33.15 -12.45
C VAL A 40 3.40 -31.93 -13.19
N VAL A 41 3.07 -31.75 -14.48
CA VAL A 41 3.47 -30.57 -15.25
C VAL A 41 2.85 -29.30 -14.67
N ILE A 42 1.56 -29.33 -14.34
CA ILE A 42 0.88 -28.20 -13.70
C ILE A 42 1.52 -27.88 -12.34
N ALA A 43 1.81 -28.89 -11.52
CA ALA A 43 2.48 -28.71 -10.24
C ALA A 43 3.90 -28.11 -10.41
N ALA A 44 4.65 -28.55 -11.41
CA ALA A 44 5.97 -28.01 -11.73
C ALA A 44 5.89 -26.54 -12.19
N VAL A 45 4.89 -26.19 -13.00
CA VAL A 45 4.63 -24.80 -13.43
C VAL A 45 4.25 -23.93 -12.23
N ILE A 46 3.38 -24.41 -11.35
CA ILE A 46 2.98 -23.68 -10.12
C ILE A 46 4.19 -23.48 -9.21
N ALA A 47 5.01 -24.51 -8.98
CA ALA A 47 6.21 -24.42 -8.16
C ALA A 47 7.27 -23.48 -8.77
N GLY A 48 7.47 -23.55 -10.09
CA GLY A 48 8.34 -22.63 -10.82
C GLY A 48 7.87 -21.18 -10.69
N TYR A 49 6.56 -20.95 -10.88
CA TYR A 49 5.95 -19.63 -10.70
C TYR A 49 6.05 -19.13 -9.25
N SER A 50 5.87 -19.99 -8.25
CA SER A 50 5.98 -19.59 -6.84
C SER A 50 7.41 -19.20 -6.46
N VAL A 51 8.41 -19.97 -6.91
CA VAL A 51 9.84 -19.65 -6.67
C VAL A 51 10.24 -18.36 -7.39
N TRP A 52 9.81 -18.20 -8.65
CA TRP A 52 10.06 -16.97 -9.40
C TRP A 52 9.40 -15.75 -8.73
N ARG A 53 8.13 -15.86 -8.32
CA ARG A 53 7.40 -14.80 -7.61
C ARG A 53 8.07 -14.47 -6.28
N GLN A 54 8.52 -15.47 -5.52
CA GLN A 54 9.22 -15.26 -4.25
C GLN A 54 10.56 -14.54 -4.46
N SER A 55 11.36 -14.97 -5.43
CA SER A 55 12.62 -14.30 -5.77
C SER A 55 12.38 -12.87 -6.23
N ARG A 56 11.38 -12.65 -7.08
CA ARG A 56 11.00 -11.31 -7.56
C ARG A 56 10.57 -10.41 -6.40
N ASN A 57 9.76 -10.92 -5.47
CA ASN A 57 9.34 -10.18 -4.29
C ASN A 57 10.52 -9.86 -3.35
N ALA A 58 11.47 -10.79 -3.18
CA ALA A 58 12.66 -10.54 -2.36
C ALA A 58 13.52 -9.40 -2.93
N LYS A 59 13.74 -9.39 -4.25
CA LYS A 59 14.46 -8.30 -4.92
C LYS A 59 13.70 -6.98 -4.85
N ALA A 60 12.37 -7.01 -4.96
CA ALA A 60 11.53 -5.83 -4.82
C ALA A 60 11.63 -5.23 -3.40
N ASN A 61 11.56 -6.07 -2.37
CA ASN A 61 11.73 -5.65 -0.98
C ASN A 61 13.12 -5.04 -0.73
N ALA A 62 14.18 -5.63 -1.29
CA ALA A 62 15.54 -5.10 -1.16
C ALA A 62 15.71 -3.74 -1.85
N ALA A 63 15.17 -3.58 -3.06
CA ALA A 63 15.20 -2.30 -3.78
C ALA A 63 14.44 -1.20 -3.04
N MET A 64 13.25 -1.51 -2.52
CA MET A 64 12.47 -0.60 -1.68
C MET A 64 13.26 -0.21 -0.42
N ALA A 65 13.83 -1.18 0.29
CA ALA A 65 14.57 -0.94 1.52
C ALA A 65 15.78 -0.01 1.29
N ALA A 66 16.47 -0.13 0.15
CA ALA A 66 17.59 0.76 -0.18
C ALA A 66 17.15 2.22 -0.33
N GLY A 67 15.98 2.47 -0.94
CA GLY A 67 15.42 3.82 -1.03
C GLY A 67 14.93 4.35 0.33
N LEU A 68 14.28 3.50 1.11
CA LEU A 68 13.78 3.87 2.44
C LEU A 68 14.89 4.14 3.46
N ALA A 69 16.00 3.40 3.38
CA ALA A 69 17.17 3.64 4.22
C ALA A 69 17.71 5.07 4.07
N ILE A 70 17.61 5.64 2.87
CA ILE A 70 17.95 7.04 2.63
C ILE A 70 16.85 7.96 3.13
N TYR A 71 15.58 7.65 2.83
CA TYR A 71 14.43 8.46 3.23
C TYR A 71 14.35 8.65 4.76
N GLU A 72 14.68 7.62 5.52
CA GLU A 72 14.63 7.59 6.99
C GLU A 72 15.97 7.97 7.64
N ALA A 73 17.00 8.28 6.85
CA ALA A 73 18.30 8.63 7.36
C ALA A 73 18.24 9.90 8.25
N PRO A 74 19.06 9.95 9.32
CA PRO A 74 19.07 11.10 10.20
C PRO A 74 19.66 12.33 9.49
N VAL A 75 19.04 13.48 9.74
CA VAL A 75 19.58 14.79 9.35
C VAL A 75 20.56 15.24 10.42
N MET A 76 21.83 15.39 10.05
CA MET A 76 22.91 15.79 10.93
C MET A 76 23.69 16.91 10.29
N VAL A 77 23.63 18.10 10.89
CA VAL A 77 24.43 19.25 10.45
C VAL A 77 25.88 19.01 10.89
N ALA A 78 26.80 19.10 9.94
CA ALA A 78 28.22 19.02 10.23
C ALA A 78 28.62 20.12 11.23
N ALA A 79 29.36 19.77 12.29
CA ALA A 79 29.81 20.73 13.29
C ALA A 79 30.61 21.86 12.63
N PRO A 80 30.52 23.13 13.09
CA PRO A 80 31.35 24.20 12.54
C PRO A 80 32.84 23.83 12.63
N PRO A 81 33.64 24.04 11.57
CA PRO A 81 35.06 23.74 11.63
C PRO A 81 35.73 24.61 12.71
N ALA A 82 36.52 23.99 13.59
CA ALA A 82 37.40 24.74 14.46
C ALA A 82 38.52 25.41 13.63
N PRO A 83 39.01 26.61 14.00
CA PRO A 83 40.04 27.31 13.24
C PRO A 83 41.26 26.41 12.97
N GLY A 84 41.63 26.25 11.70
CA GLY A 84 42.76 25.41 11.29
C GLY A 84 42.47 23.91 11.16
N SER A 85 41.22 23.47 11.35
CA SER A 85 40.81 22.07 11.16
C SER A 85 40.35 21.79 9.72
N PRO A 86 40.44 20.54 9.22
CA PRO A 86 39.82 20.14 7.96
C PRO A 86 38.31 20.39 7.99
N MET A 87 37.73 20.66 6.83
CA MET A 87 36.28 20.77 6.67
C MET A 87 35.61 19.48 7.20
N PRO A 88 34.56 19.59 8.02
CA PRO A 88 33.91 18.42 8.57
C PRO A 88 33.19 17.67 7.46
N VAL A 89 33.43 16.37 7.39
CA VAL A 89 32.85 15.47 6.38
C VAL A 89 31.51 14.96 6.89
N GLN A 90 30.49 14.94 6.02
CA GLN A 90 29.20 14.33 6.35
C GLN A 90 29.41 12.85 6.70
N GLN A 91 28.87 12.41 7.84
CA GLN A 91 28.96 11.00 8.23
C GLN A 91 28.23 10.13 7.21
N THR A 92 28.80 8.97 6.87
CA THR A 92 28.18 8.04 5.93
C THR A 92 26.78 7.62 6.42
N GLY A 93 25.78 7.69 5.54
CA GLY A 93 24.39 7.39 5.90
C GLY A 93 23.66 8.52 6.62
N THR A 94 24.20 9.74 6.62
CA THR A 94 23.55 10.93 7.20
C THR A 94 23.48 12.05 6.16
N TYR A 95 22.57 13.00 6.35
CA TYR A 95 22.34 14.09 5.41
C TYR A 95 22.36 15.45 6.11
N ALA A 96 22.86 16.47 5.43
CA ALA A 96 22.95 17.82 6.00
C ALA A 96 21.58 18.50 6.17
N THR A 97 20.63 18.20 5.27
CA THR A 97 19.28 18.76 5.29
C THR A 97 18.25 17.71 4.89
N GLU A 98 17.00 17.93 5.29
CA GLU A 98 15.86 17.10 4.88
C GLU A 98 15.72 17.10 3.35
N GLN A 99 15.90 18.24 2.70
CA GLN A 99 15.85 18.37 1.24
C GLN A 99 16.91 17.49 0.56
N ALA A 100 18.16 17.53 1.02
CA ALA A 100 19.24 16.73 0.44
C ALA A 100 18.98 15.22 0.60
N LYS A 101 18.41 14.83 1.75
CA LYS A 101 18.00 13.45 2.02
C LYS A 101 16.91 12.98 1.04
N LEU A 102 15.87 13.78 0.87
CA LEU A 102 14.74 13.44 0.00
C LEU A 102 15.15 13.39 -1.48
N GLU A 103 15.99 14.33 -1.94
CA GLU A 103 16.56 14.31 -3.29
C GLU A 103 17.43 13.06 -3.52
N ALA A 104 18.17 12.59 -2.51
CA ALA A 104 18.95 11.35 -2.61
C ALA A 104 18.07 10.09 -2.58
N ALA A 105 16.98 10.09 -1.81
CA ALA A 105 16.05 8.95 -1.72
C ALA A 105 15.23 8.76 -3.00
N LEU A 106 14.76 9.87 -3.59
CA LEU A 106 13.81 9.90 -4.69
C LEU A 106 14.19 8.99 -5.88
N PRO A 107 15.41 9.06 -6.47
CA PRO A 107 15.75 8.21 -7.61
C PRO A 107 15.72 6.72 -7.26
N LYS A 108 16.14 6.35 -6.04
CA LYS A 108 16.12 4.95 -5.57
C LYS A 108 14.71 4.42 -5.38
N LEU A 109 13.82 5.24 -4.82
CA LEU A 109 12.41 4.90 -4.66
C LEU A 109 11.70 4.78 -6.01
N LEU A 110 11.97 5.68 -6.96
CA LEU A 110 11.43 5.61 -8.32
C LEU A 110 11.95 4.40 -9.10
N GLU A 111 13.23 4.05 -8.93
CA GLU A 111 13.83 2.85 -9.52
C GLU A 111 13.14 1.57 -9.01
N ALA A 112 12.94 1.46 -7.69
CA ALA A 112 12.22 0.33 -7.09
C ALA A 112 10.76 0.26 -7.58
N ALA A 113 10.08 1.41 -7.64
CA ALA A 113 8.70 1.52 -8.09
C ALA A 113 8.51 1.15 -9.57
N SER A 114 9.46 1.50 -10.44
CA SER A 114 9.41 1.22 -11.88
C SER A 114 9.83 -0.20 -12.23
N THR A 115 10.80 -0.77 -11.51
CA THR A 115 11.27 -2.16 -11.71
C THR A 115 10.25 -3.19 -11.23
N TYR A 116 9.52 -2.88 -10.14
CA TYR A 116 8.58 -3.80 -9.51
C TYR A 116 7.15 -3.23 -9.38
N PRO A 117 6.54 -2.75 -10.46
CA PRO A 117 5.38 -1.86 -10.42
C PRO A 117 4.13 -2.46 -9.77
N ASN A 118 3.96 -3.77 -9.83
CA ASN A 118 2.77 -4.48 -9.32
C ASN A 118 3.06 -5.29 -8.05
N THR A 119 4.26 -5.17 -7.48
CA THR A 119 4.58 -5.77 -6.18
C THR A 119 4.19 -4.82 -5.06
N ASP A 120 3.93 -5.34 -3.85
CA ASP A 120 3.67 -4.49 -2.68
C ASP A 120 4.84 -3.52 -2.44
N ALA A 121 6.08 -4.00 -2.50
CA ALA A 121 7.26 -3.18 -2.33
C ALA A 121 7.37 -2.03 -3.35
N GLY A 122 7.03 -2.28 -4.62
CA GLY A 122 7.03 -1.22 -5.63
C GLY A 122 5.89 -0.22 -5.47
N ILE A 123 4.75 -0.64 -4.94
CA ILE A 123 3.65 0.27 -4.57
C ILE A 123 4.06 1.15 -3.40
N VAL A 124 4.65 0.55 -2.35
CA VAL A 124 5.20 1.27 -1.19
C VAL A 124 6.27 2.25 -1.63
N ALA A 125 7.28 1.82 -2.39
CA ALA A 125 8.33 2.69 -2.89
C ALA A 125 7.77 3.89 -3.68
N ARG A 126 6.71 3.67 -4.48
CA ARG A 126 6.03 4.75 -5.21
C ARG A 126 5.33 5.73 -4.27
N TYR A 127 4.68 5.25 -3.21
CA TYR A 127 4.06 6.12 -2.19
C TYR A 127 5.10 7.01 -1.50
N TYR A 128 6.26 6.45 -1.12
CA TYR A 128 7.34 7.23 -0.53
C TYR A 128 7.98 8.20 -1.53
N ALA A 129 8.12 7.80 -2.81
CA ALA A 129 8.56 8.72 -3.86
C ALA A 129 7.59 9.91 -4.02
N ALA A 130 6.28 9.66 -4.02
CA ALA A 130 5.25 10.69 -4.07
C ALA A 130 5.33 11.62 -2.84
N SER A 131 5.52 11.06 -1.65
CA SER A 131 5.67 11.81 -0.40
C SER A 131 6.95 12.67 -0.38
N ALA A 132 8.06 12.14 -0.92
CA ALA A 132 9.30 12.89 -1.11
C ALA A 132 9.09 14.07 -2.07
N LEU A 133 8.44 13.83 -3.21
CA LEU A 133 8.10 14.88 -4.18
C LEU A 133 7.24 15.97 -3.56
N ALA A 134 6.20 15.61 -2.78
CA ALA A 134 5.36 16.57 -2.09
C ALA A 134 6.16 17.42 -1.09
N SER A 135 7.03 16.77 -0.30
CA SER A 135 7.89 17.44 0.68
C SER A 135 8.94 18.36 0.03
N LEU A 136 9.36 18.05 -1.20
CA LEU A 136 10.23 18.88 -2.04
C LEU A 136 9.45 20.01 -2.75
N GLY A 137 8.14 20.14 -2.54
CA GLY A 137 7.30 21.13 -3.21
C GLY A 137 6.96 20.80 -4.66
N ARG A 138 7.33 19.61 -5.14
CA ARG A 138 7.10 19.13 -6.52
C ARG A 138 5.69 18.53 -6.63
N TYR A 139 4.67 19.33 -6.27
CA TYR A 139 3.29 18.86 -6.11
C TYR A 139 2.65 18.24 -7.36
N PRO A 140 2.86 18.75 -8.59
CA PRO A 140 2.29 18.12 -9.78
C PRO A 140 2.80 16.69 -10.01
N GLU A 141 4.09 16.45 -9.77
CA GLU A 141 4.69 15.13 -9.88
C GLU A 141 4.25 14.23 -8.72
N ALA A 142 4.12 14.79 -7.52
CA ALA A 142 3.61 14.07 -6.35
C ALA A 142 2.18 13.57 -6.61
N GLU A 143 1.29 14.43 -7.11
CA GLU A 143 -0.09 14.09 -7.47
C GLU A 143 -0.12 12.91 -8.47
N GLN A 144 0.69 12.97 -9.53
CA GLN A 144 0.78 11.88 -10.51
C GLN A 144 1.21 10.56 -9.86
N ARG A 145 2.23 10.60 -8.99
CA ARG A 145 2.74 9.38 -8.32
C ARG A 145 1.75 8.84 -7.29
N PHE A 146 1.02 9.70 -6.58
CA PHE A 146 -0.06 9.26 -5.71
C PHE A 146 -1.21 8.63 -6.49
N GLN A 147 -1.62 9.19 -7.62
CA GLN A 147 -2.63 8.58 -8.49
C GLN A 147 -2.20 7.17 -8.93
N GLU A 148 -0.95 6.99 -9.38
CA GLU A 148 -0.42 5.68 -9.73
C GLU A 148 -0.43 4.69 -8.54
N VAL A 149 -0.24 5.15 -7.31
CA VAL A 149 -0.40 4.31 -6.10
C VAL A 149 -1.85 3.90 -5.94
N VAL A 150 -2.81 4.82 -6.06
CA VAL A 150 -4.24 4.54 -5.98
C VAL A 150 -4.67 3.49 -7.01
N ASP A 151 -4.21 3.65 -8.25
CA ASP A 151 -4.56 2.75 -9.37
C ASP A 151 -4.01 1.34 -9.17
N LYS A 152 -2.81 1.21 -8.59
CA LYS A 152 -2.09 -0.08 -8.44
C LYS A 152 -2.36 -0.79 -7.13
N ALA A 153 -2.63 -0.06 -6.05
CA ALA A 153 -2.86 -0.61 -4.72
C ALA A 153 -4.29 -1.16 -4.55
N GLY A 154 -5.25 -0.75 -5.38
CA GLY A 154 -6.64 -1.20 -5.27
C GLY A 154 -7.28 -0.74 -3.96
N SER A 155 -7.80 -1.68 -3.16
CA SER A 155 -8.45 -1.37 -1.87
C SER A 155 -7.51 -1.41 -0.65
N ARG A 156 -6.20 -1.55 -0.85
CA ARG A 156 -5.20 -1.64 0.23
C ARG A 156 -5.00 -0.29 0.93
N ILE A 157 -4.36 -0.32 2.11
CA ILE A 157 -4.07 0.87 2.92
C ILE A 157 -3.38 2.00 2.12
N TYR A 158 -2.43 1.66 1.26
CA TYR A 158 -1.70 2.63 0.44
C TYR A 158 -2.55 3.33 -0.61
N ALA A 159 -3.65 2.73 -1.08
CA ALA A 159 -4.59 3.45 -1.94
C ALA A 159 -5.28 4.58 -1.17
N ARG A 160 -5.62 4.33 0.11
CA ARG A 160 -6.29 5.32 0.97
C ARG A 160 -5.35 6.45 1.35
N THR A 161 -4.13 6.14 1.80
CA THR A 161 -3.13 7.16 2.11
C THR A 161 -2.65 7.87 0.84
N GLY A 162 -2.58 7.16 -0.29
CA GLY A 162 -2.30 7.76 -1.60
C GLY A 162 -3.36 8.78 -2.02
N ARG A 163 -4.66 8.49 -1.83
CA ARG A 163 -5.73 9.47 -2.06
C ARG A 163 -5.60 10.70 -1.17
N LEU A 164 -5.26 10.51 0.11
CA LEU A 164 -5.01 11.63 1.02
C LEU A 164 -3.88 12.52 0.51
N GLY A 165 -2.70 11.94 0.23
CA GLY A 165 -1.56 12.68 -0.29
C GLY A 165 -1.82 13.33 -1.65
N MET A 166 -2.65 12.71 -2.49
CA MET A 166 -3.10 13.31 -3.75
C MET A 166 -3.95 14.55 -3.51
N ALA A 167 -4.90 14.50 -2.59
CA ALA A 167 -5.73 15.64 -2.21
C ALA A 167 -4.87 16.76 -1.60
N ASP A 168 -3.93 16.43 -0.70
CA ASP A 168 -2.99 17.40 -0.13
C ASP A 168 -2.14 18.08 -1.22
N ALA A 169 -1.61 17.31 -2.16
CA ALA A 169 -0.87 17.85 -3.30
C ALA A 169 -1.75 18.75 -4.19
N GLN A 170 -3.04 18.44 -4.35
CA GLN A 170 -3.99 19.28 -5.07
C GLN A 170 -4.29 20.58 -4.32
N VAL A 171 -4.47 20.54 -3.00
CA VAL A 171 -4.62 21.73 -2.16
C VAL A 171 -3.41 22.65 -2.30
N ALA A 172 -2.20 22.10 -2.23
CA ALA A 172 -0.95 22.86 -2.39
C ALA A 172 -0.81 23.52 -3.79
N GLN A 173 -1.45 22.95 -4.81
CA GLN A 173 -1.53 23.50 -6.16
C GLN A 173 -2.70 24.49 -6.34
N GLY A 174 -3.53 24.73 -5.32
CA GLY A 174 -4.74 25.55 -5.43
C GLY A 174 -5.91 24.87 -6.13
N LYS A 175 -5.82 23.57 -6.42
CA LYS A 175 -6.88 22.76 -7.06
C LYS A 175 -7.94 22.33 -6.05
N PHE A 176 -8.56 23.30 -5.37
CA PHE A 176 -9.39 23.03 -4.20
C PHE A 176 -10.61 22.16 -4.49
N ASP A 177 -11.30 22.34 -5.63
CA ASP A 177 -12.50 21.55 -5.94
C ASP A 177 -12.19 20.06 -6.12
N HIS A 178 -11.07 19.72 -6.76
CA HIS A 178 -10.63 18.33 -6.89
C HIS A 178 -10.29 17.71 -5.53
N ALA A 179 -9.56 18.45 -4.68
CA ALA A 179 -9.22 18.00 -3.33
C ALA A 179 -10.47 17.80 -2.46
N ILE A 180 -11.44 18.72 -2.55
CA ILE A 180 -12.73 18.64 -1.84
C ILE A 180 -13.48 17.36 -2.23
N MET A 181 -13.50 17.00 -3.52
CA MET A 181 -14.16 15.76 -3.96
C MET A 181 -13.54 14.54 -3.27
N ILE A 182 -12.21 14.44 -3.27
CA ILE A 182 -11.51 13.31 -2.65
C ILE A 182 -11.78 13.26 -1.13
N TYR A 183 -11.65 14.38 -0.42
CA TYR A 183 -11.90 14.42 1.02
C TYR A 183 -13.35 14.11 1.40
N ARG A 184 -14.32 14.53 0.59
CA ARG A 184 -15.73 14.18 0.80
C ARG A 184 -15.96 12.68 0.67
N GLU A 185 -15.41 12.05 -0.37
CA GLU A 185 -15.52 10.60 -0.55
C GLU A 185 -14.85 9.85 0.61
N MET A 186 -13.65 10.29 1.01
CA MET A 186 -12.91 9.67 2.11
C MET A 186 -13.59 9.82 3.47
N SER A 187 -14.18 10.99 3.76
CA SER A 187 -14.90 11.24 5.03
C SER A 187 -16.26 10.55 5.11
N ALA A 188 -16.82 10.11 3.98
CA ALA A 188 -18.05 9.31 3.93
C ALA A 188 -17.78 7.80 4.06
N ASP A 189 -16.55 7.35 3.79
CA ASP A 189 -16.19 5.94 3.89
C ASP A 189 -15.82 5.53 5.33
N ALA A 190 -16.84 5.17 6.12
CA ALA A 190 -16.69 4.68 7.49
C ALA A 190 -15.93 3.34 7.61
N SER A 191 -15.68 2.63 6.49
CA SER A 191 -14.88 1.40 6.47
C SER A 191 -13.38 1.67 6.30
N SER A 192 -13.00 2.94 6.17
CA SER A 192 -11.63 3.38 6.00
C SER A 192 -10.81 3.20 7.28
N ALA A 193 -9.58 2.73 7.13
CA ALA A 193 -8.58 2.73 8.20
C ALA A 193 -8.05 4.15 8.53
N VAL A 194 -8.38 5.15 7.70
CA VAL A 194 -8.07 6.56 7.95
C VAL A 194 -9.20 7.15 8.81
N PRO A 195 -8.91 7.72 9.98
CA PRO A 195 -9.91 8.33 10.84
C PRO A 195 -10.69 9.44 10.10
N PRO A 196 -12.03 9.38 10.08
CA PRO A 196 -12.86 10.33 9.33
C PRO A 196 -12.79 11.76 9.88
N ASP A 197 -12.54 11.93 11.17
CA ASP A 197 -12.36 13.23 11.83
C ASP A 197 -11.16 14.01 11.30
N GLY A 198 -10.01 13.35 11.08
CA GLY A 198 -8.85 13.97 10.44
C GLY A 198 -9.13 14.41 9.00
N VAL A 199 -9.84 13.57 8.22
CA VAL A 199 -10.25 13.91 6.85
C VAL A 199 -11.24 15.08 6.84
N LEU A 200 -12.19 15.11 7.78
CA LEU A 200 -13.14 16.23 7.92
C LEU A 200 -12.42 17.52 8.27
N MET A 201 -11.35 17.46 9.06
CA MET A 201 -10.55 18.63 9.40
C MET A 201 -9.91 19.24 8.15
N GLU A 202 -9.25 18.41 7.33
CA GLU A 202 -8.64 18.87 6.08
C GLU A 202 -9.68 19.28 5.04
N LEU A 203 -10.85 18.64 5.00
CA LEU A 203 -11.98 19.06 4.19
C LEU A 203 -12.44 20.48 4.56
N GLY A 204 -12.66 20.74 5.86
CA GLY A 204 -13.08 22.05 6.37
C GLY A 204 -12.06 23.15 6.05
N ARG A 205 -10.77 22.88 6.26
CA ARG A 205 -9.68 23.80 5.91
C ARG A 205 -9.60 24.08 4.41
N THR A 206 -9.80 23.05 3.59
CA THR A 206 -9.81 23.18 2.14
C THR A 206 -10.99 24.03 1.68
N TYR A 207 -12.17 23.86 2.28
CA TYR A 207 -13.32 24.73 2.03
C TYR A 207 -13.03 26.19 2.38
N LEU A 208 -12.37 26.47 3.51
CA LEU A 208 -11.97 27.83 3.86
C LEU A 208 -11.01 28.44 2.82
N ARG A 209 -9.99 27.68 2.39
CA ARG A 209 -9.06 28.12 1.33
C ARG A 209 -9.76 28.38 0.00
N ALA A 210 -10.84 27.64 -0.28
CA ALA A 210 -11.70 27.85 -1.45
C ALA A 210 -12.74 28.98 -1.28
N GLY A 211 -12.79 29.66 -0.13
CA GLY A 211 -13.78 30.71 0.17
C GLY A 211 -15.19 30.19 0.50
N ARG A 212 -15.35 28.87 0.68
CA ARG A 212 -16.63 28.18 0.89
C ARG A 212 -16.92 28.01 2.38
N LYS A 213 -17.17 29.12 3.07
CA LYS A 213 -17.25 29.18 4.54
C LYS A 213 -18.41 28.35 5.12
N ASP A 214 -19.56 28.32 4.45
CA ASP A 214 -20.73 27.56 4.91
C ASP A 214 -20.44 26.05 4.89
N GLU A 215 -19.81 25.55 3.83
CA GLU A 215 -19.34 24.17 3.75
C GLU A 215 -18.28 23.85 4.80
N ALA A 216 -17.33 24.76 5.03
CA ALA A 216 -16.32 24.61 6.07
C ALA A 216 -16.96 24.47 7.46
N ALA A 217 -17.90 25.36 7.77
CA ALA A 217 -18.63 25.34 9.03
C ALA A 217 -19.39 24.01 9.23
N ARG A 218 -19.99 23.46 8.17
CA ARG A 218 -20.62 22.14 8.22
C ARG A 218 -19.61 21.03 8.51
N ALA A 219 -18.45 21.03 7.85
CA ALA A 219 -17.41 20.02 8.08
C ALA A 219 -16.88 20.05 9.53
N PHE A 220 -16.58 21.23 10.08
CA PHE A 220 -16.13 21.36 11.46
C PHE A 220 -17.21 21.01 12.48
N THR A 221 -18.48 21.34 12.20
CA THR A 221 -19.61 20.97 13.06
C THR A 221 -19.71 19.45 13.18
N ARG A 222 -19.56 18.71 12.07
CA ARG A 222 -19.52 17.25 12.11
C ARG A 222 -18.42 16.71 13.01
N ILE A 223 -17.24 17.33 13.04
CA ILE A 223 -16.16 16.92 13.97
C ILE A 223 -16.61 17.08 15.42
N VAL A 224 -17.19 18.23 15.76
CA VAL A 224 -17.61 18.53 17.14
C VAL A 224 -18.76 17.63 17.60
N ASP A 225 -19.71 17.33 16.70
CA ASP A 225 -20.94 16.61 17.04
C ASP A 225 -20.77 15.09 16.92
N GLU A 226 -20.12 14.59 15.86
CA GLU A 226 -19.95 13.15 15.59
C GLU A 226 -18.70 12.58 16.30
N PHE A 227 -17.68 13.39 16.57
CA PHE A 227 -16.39 12.95 17.12
C PHE A 227 -15.94 13.76 18.35
N PRO A 228 -16.74 13.81 19.43
CA PRO A 228 -16.48 14.68 20.59
C PRO A 228 -15.21 14.33 21.39
N GLN A 229 -14.62 13.16 21.17
CA GLN A 229 -13.36 12.71 21.78
C GLN A 229 -12.15 12.86 20.83
N SER A 230 -12.35 13.42 19.63
CA SER A 230 -11.28 13.62 18.67
C SER A 230 -10.28 14.67 19.15
N ALA A 231 -9.00 14.46 18.86
CA ALA A 231 -7.95 15.46 19.06
C ALA A 231 -8.22 16.77 18.28
N TYR A 232 -9.04 16.71 17.23
CA TYR A 232 -9.36 17.85 16.37
C TYR A 232 -10.50 18.74 16.90
N VAL A 233 -11.24 18.34 17.95
CA VAL A 233 -12.43 19.09 18.43
C VAL A 233 -12.11 20.54 18.78
N THR A 234 -10.99 20.77 19.48
CA THR A 234 -10.60 22.12 19.90
C THR A 234 -10.31 23.02 18.70
N ASP A 235 -9.55 22.51 17.72
CA ASP A 235 -9.24 23.24 16.49
C ASP A 235 -10.49 23.45 15.63
N ALA A 236 -11.32 22.41 15.49
CA ALA A 236 -12.59 22.50 14.75
C ALA A 236 -13.52 23.57 15.33
N ARG A 237 -13.63 23.69 16.67
CA ARG A 237 -14.42 24.76 17.31
C ARG A 237 -13.88 26.15 17.00
N ARG A 238 -12.55 26.32 17.01
CA ARG A 238 -11.89 27.59 16.69
C ARG A 238 -12.15 27.97 15.24
N GLU A 239 -11.85 27.07 14.30
CA GLU A 239 -12.01 27.31 12.87
C GLU A 239 -13.49 27.45 12.46
N LEU A 240 -14.42 26.77 13.15
CA LEU A 240 -15.87 26.98 13.00
C LEU A 240 -16.30 28.40 13.39
N ALA A 241 -15.76 28.93 14.49
CA ALA A 241 -16.07 30.29 14.93
C ALA A 241 -15.54 31.33 13.94
N GLU A 242 -14.35 31.10 13.36
CA GLU A 242 -13.78 31.94 12.31
C GLU A 242 -14.61 31.90 11.03
N ALA A 243 -15.03 30.70 10.59
CA ALA A 243 -15.87 30.52 9.42
C ALA A 243 -17.20 31.28 9.48
N LYS A 244 -17.78 31.43 10.69
CA LYS A 244 -19.06 32.11 10.93
C LYS A 244 -18.98 33.63 11.10
N LYS A 245 -17.78 34.19 11.34
CA LYS A 245 -17.60 35.61 11.69
C LYS A 245 -17.53 36.55 10.49
N SER A 246 -17.53 36.03 9.27
CA SER A 246 -16.96 36.71 8.11
C SER A 246 -17.75 36.43 6.86
#